data_AF-A0AB36ZYG9-F1
#
_entry.id   AF-A0AB36ZYG9-F1
#
_cell.length_a   1.000
_cell.length_b   1.000
_cell.length_c   1.000
_cell.angle_alpha   90.00
_cell.angle_beta   90.00
_cell.angle_gamma   90.00
#
_symmetry.space_group_name_H-M   'P 1'
#
loop_
_entity.id
_entity.type
_entity.pdbx_description
1 polymer ?
#
loop_
_entity_poly.entity_id
_entity_poly.type
_entity_poly.pdbx_seq_one_letter_code
_entity_poly.pdbx_strand_id
1 'polypeptide(L)' 'MSYNIVALIAITITAVISLLASHYISLLFFEESNSLFKIVQLIIAIVSMTTFYAPIKYLLFKYMDVQEEKE' A
#
# COMPACT_ATOMS: atom_id res chain seq x y z
N MET A 1 -15.35 -14.68 -11.57
CA MET A 1 -15.25 -13.27 -12.00
C MET A 1 -14.49 -12.48 -10.93
N SER A 2 -13.24 -12.87 -10.68
CA SER A 2 -12.83 -13.00 -9.27
C SER A 2 -11.41 -12.55 -8.97
N TYR A 3 -10.39 -12.91 -9.74
CA TYR A 3 -9.01 -12.55 -9.40
C TYR A 3 -8.73 -11.04 -9.57
N ASN A 4 -9.04 -10.48 -10.74
CA ASN A 4 -8.72 -9.08 -11.06
C ASN A 4 -9.46 -8.07 -10.17
N ILE A 5 -10.71 -8.36 -9.77
CA ILE A 5 -11.46 -7.48 -8.86
C ILE A 5 -10.84 -7.50 -7.46
N VAL A 6 -10.48 -8.68 -6.93
CA VAL A 6 -9.84 -8.78 -5.61
C VAL A 6 -8.46 -8.13 -5.62
N ALA A 7 -7.69 -8.31 -6.70
CA ALA A 7 -6.41 -7.62 -6.88
C ALA A 7 -6.59 -6.09 -6.93
N LEU A 8 -7.60 -5.58 -7.63
CA LEU A 8 -7.90 -4.14 -7.68
C LEU A 8 -8.26 -3.58 -6.30
N ILE A 9 -9.07 -4.30 -5.53
CA ILE A 9 -9.43 -3.93 -4.16
C ILE A 9 -8.18 -3.91 -3.27
N ALA A 10 -7.31 -4.93 -3.39
CA ALA A 10 -6.06 -5.00 -2.65
C ALA A 10 -5.13 -3.82 -2.97
N ILE A 11 -4.97 -3.48 -4.24
CA ILE A 11 -4.18 -2.31 -4.69
C ILE A 11 -4.77 -1.03 -4.09
N THR A 12 -6.09 -0.87 -4.14
CA THR A 12 -6.78 0.34 -3.66
C THR A 12 -6.57 0.54 -2.16
N ILE A 13 -6.77 -0.51 -1.35
CA ILE A 13 -6.56 -0.46 0.10
C ILE A 13 -5.08 -0.18 0.41
N THR A 14 -4.17 -0.85 -0.29
CA THR A 14 -2.73 -0.66 -0.12
C THR A 14 -2.32 0.78 -0.45
N ALA A 15 -2.87 1.37 -1.51
CA ALA A 15 -2.59 2.73 -1.91
C ALA A 15 -3.03 3.75 -0.86
N VAL A 16 -4.24 3.59 -0.31
CA VAL A 16 -4.77 4.47 0.74
C VAL A 16 -3.91 4.40 2.00
N ILE A 17 -3.58 3.19 2.46
CA ILE A 17 -2.72 2.99 3.65
C ILE A 17 -1.33 3.59 3.42
N SER A 18 -0.73 3.35 2.24
CA SER A 18 0.61 3.84 1.93
C SER A 18 0.64 5.37 1.82
N LEU A 19 -0.41 5.99 1.29
CA LEU A 19 -0.52 7.46 1.26
C LEU A 19 -0.57 8.03 2.68
N LEU A 20 -1.46 7.51 3.53
CA LEU A 20 -1.58 7.95 4.91
C LEU A 20 -0.28 7.73 5.68
N ALA A 21 0.28 6.53 5.60
CA ALA A 21 1.55 6.18 6.25
C ALA A 21 2.68 7.12 5.79
N SER A 22 2.83 7.34 4.48
CA SER A 22 3.87 8.21 3.96
C SER A 22 3.77 9.65 4.48
N HIS A 23 2.55 10.19 4.56
CA HIS A 23 2.34 11.54 5.04
C HIS A 23 2.63 11.68 6.54
N TYR A 24 2.07 10.79 7.37
CA TYR A 24 2.26 10.83 8.82
C TYR A 24 3.71 10.53 9.22
N ILE A 25 4.34 9.53 8.59
CA ILE A 25 5.74 9.18 8.90
C ILE A 25 6.66 10.33 8.48
N SER A 26 6.46 10.92 7.29
CA SER A 26 7.28 12.08 6.90
C SER A 26 7.13 13.25 7.86
N LEU A 27 5.92 13.55 8.31
CA LEU A 27 5.66 14.62 9.30
C LEU A 27 6.34 14.36 10.65
N LEU A 28 6.53 13.10 11.05
CA LEU A 28 7.22 12.77 12.30
C LEU A 28 8.73 13.04 12.24
N PHE A 29 9.34 12.92 11.06
CA PHE A 29 10.79 13.04 10.90
C PHE A 29 11.24 14.38 10.28
N PHE A 30 10.38 15.01 9.46
CA PHE A 30 10.69 16.22 8.71
C PHE A 30 9.54 17.21 8.77
N GLU A 31 9.87 18.49 8.94
CA GLU A 31 8.91 19.58 8.77
C GLU A 31 8.49 19.69 7.29
N GLU A 32 7.22 20.04 7.08
CA GLU A 32 6.59 20.15 5.76
C GLU A 32 7.25 21.23 4.87
N SER A 33 7.89 22.22 5.49
CA SER A 33 8.63 23.31 4.83
C SER A 33 9.94 22.85 4.19
N ASN A 34 10.43 21.67 4.52
CA ASN A 34 11.74 21.19 4.11
C ASN A 34 11.67 20.55 2.71
N SER A 35 12.62 20.87 1.82
CA SER A 35 12.62 20.35 0.44
C SER A 35 12.76 18.82 0.38
N LEU A 36 13.36 18.22 1.41
CA LEU A 36 13.54 16.77 1.56
C LEU A 36 12.26 16.04 1.99
N PHE A 37 11.26 16.74 2.53
CA PHE A 37 10.00 16.14 3.00
C PHE A 37 9.32 15.29 1.93
N LYS A 38 9.24 15.84 0.71
CA LYS A 38 8.61 15.15 -0.44
C LYS A 38 9.40 13.93 -0.90
N ILE A 39 10.73 14.00 -0.83
CA ILE A 39 11.61 12.88 -1.21
C ILE A 39 11.43 11.73 -0.23
N VAL A 40 11.46 12.03 1.07
CA VAL A 40 11.28 11.04 2.13
C VAL A 40 9.87 10.46 2.08
N GLN A 41 8.84 11.29 1.86
CA GLN A 41 7.47 10.85 1.66
C GLN A 41 7.34 9.87 0.49
N LEU A 42 7.97 10.17 -0.65
CA LEU A 42 7.96 9.29 -1.80
C LEU A 42 8.63 7.94 -1.49
N ILE A 43 9.78 7.95 -0.85
CA ILE A 43 10.50 6.72 -0.47
C ILE A 43 9.63 5.87 0.46
N ILE A 44 9.06 6.47 1.51
CA ILE A 44 8.19 5.76 2.45
C ILE A 44 6.94 5.22 1.74
N ALA A 45 6.34 5.99 0.84
CA ALA A 45 5.17 5.55 0.08
C ALA A 45 5.47 4.30 -0.76
N ILE A 46 6.60 4.29 -1.47
CA ILE A 46 7.02 3.15 -2.30
C ILE A 46 7.29 1.92 -1.43
N VAL A 47 8.07 2.06 -0.36
CA VAL A 47 8.39 0.95 0.55
C VAL A 47 7.13 0.42 1.22
N SER A 48 6.22 1.30 1.62
CA SER A 48 4.93 0.91 2.23
C SER A 48 4.06 0.16 1.22
N MET A 49 3.96 0.65 -0.02
CA MET A 49 3.18 0.00 -1.07
C MET A 49 3.66 -1.42 -1.33
N THR A 50 4.97 -1.61 -1.49
CA THR A 50 5.52 -2.94 -1.78
C THR A 50 5.39 -3.89 -0.58
N THR A 51 5.53 -3.37 0.64
CA THR A 51 5.44 -4.17 1.86
C THR A 51 4.00 -4.58 2.18
N PHE A 52 3.03 -3.67 2.03
CA PHE A 52 1.64 -3.92 2.41
C PHE A 52 0.82 -4.63 1.34
N TYR A 53 1.20 -4.54 0.06
CA TYR A 53 0.43 -5.16 -1.02
C TYR A 53 0.28 -6.67 -0.86
N ALA A 54 1.39 -7.38 -0.62
CA ALA A 54 1.40 -8.84 -0.48
C ALA A 54 0.52 -9.36 0.67
N PRO A 55 0.64 -8.86 1.93
CA PRO A 55 -0.20 -9.35 3.03
C PRO A 55 -1.67 -8.97 2.85
N ILE A 56 -2.00 -7.79 2.32
CA ILE A 56 -3.37 -7.36 2.07
C ILE A 56 -4.01 -8.22 0.99
N LYS A 57 -3.29 -8.48 -0.10
CA LYS A 57 -3.73 -9.38 -1.17
C LYS A 57 -4.01 -10.78 -0.60
N TYR A 58 -3.04 -11.37 0.12
CA TYR A 58 -3.20 -12.70 0.71
C TYR A 58 -4.43 -12.80 1.62
N LEU A 59 -4.65 -11.80 2.49
CA LEU A 59 -5.83 -11.74 3.35
C LEU A 59 -7.12 -11.70 2.54
N LEU A 60 -7.23 -10.80 1.57
CA LEU A 60 -8.44 -10.65 0.75
C LEU A 60 -8.77 -11.91 -0.05
N PHE A 61 -7.77 -12.54 -0.66
CA PHE A 61 -7.95 -13.80 -1.39
C PHE A 61 -8.44 -14.92 -0.47
N LYS A 62 -7.86 -15.03 0.74
CA LYS A 62 -8.29 -16.00 1.75
C LYS A 62 -9.72 -15.75 2.25
N TYR A 63 -10.11 -14.48 2.47
CA TYR A 63 -11.43 -14.14 2.99
C TYR A 63 -12.54 -14.26 1.95
N MET A 64 -12.23 -13.99 0.68
CA MET A 64 -13.21 -14.04 -0.41
C MET A 64 -13.32 -15.42 -1.05
N ASP A 65 -12.63 -16.43 -0.51
CA ASP A 65 -12.53 -17.81 -1.02
C ASP A 65 -12.25 -17.85 -2.53
N VAL A 66 -11.47 -16.86 -2.99
CA VAL A 66 -11.03 -16.82 -4.38
C VAL A 66 -9.77 -17.65 -4.46
N GLN A 67 -9.84 -18.79 -5.14
CA GLN A 67 -8.65 -19.56 -5.46
C GLN A 67 -7.71 -18.64 -6.23
N GLU A 68 -6.51 -18.40 -5.68
CA GLU A 68 -5.42 -17.84 -6.48
C GLU A 68 -5.29 -18.75 -7.69
N GLU A 69 -5.39 -18.19 -8.89
CA GLU A 69 -4.89 -18.85 -10.09
C GLU A 69 -3.44 -19.18 -9.77
N LYS A 70 -3.18 -20.46 -9.44
CA LYS A 70 -1.85 -20.99 -9.29
C LYS A 70 -1.22 -20.88 -10.69
N GLU A 71 -0.43 -19.84 -10.90
CA GLU A 71 0.58 -19.85 -11.95
C GLU A 71 1.51 -21.07 -11.77
#